data_AF-A0AAW7I9T8-F1
#
_entry.id   AF-A0AAW7I9T8-F1
#
_cell.length_a   1.000
_cell.length_b   1.000
_cell.length_c   1.000
_cell.angle_alpha   90.00
_cell.angle_beta   90.00
_cell.angle_gamma   90.00
#
_symmetry.space_group_name_H-M   'P 1'
#
loop_
_entity.id
_entity.type
_entity.pdbx_description
1 polymer ?
#
loop_
_entity_poly.entity_id
_entity_poly.type
_entity_poly.pdbx_seq_one_letter_code
_entity_poly.pdbx_strand_id
1 'polypeptide(L)'
;MKKKLLVIFPAVALMMAPLGTETSITHAASKDNQIQKIETKAETRPTLRKGSRSSYVRDLQQSLKDVKYIVGVDGIFGTQTQNVVREFQVDHNLASDGIVGPLTWAALDENKVERKQFTEKDAIALGKKKLGNNIVFSGDGRLLKDGKRKSYYKYKAANKDWMDQGGSGTIGWFHIYKDGRVVEE
;
A
#
# COMPACT_ATOMS: atom_id res chain seq x y z
N MET A 1 -7.48 11.08 58.36
CA MET A 1 -8.46 11.86 59.16
C MET A 1 -7.90 13.27 59.38
N LYS A 2 -8.79 14.29 59.49
CA LYS A 2 -8.57 15.76 59.55
C LYS A 2 -8.65 16.40 58.14
N LYS A 3 -9.79 16.86 57.58
CA LYS A 3 -10.88 17.79 57.95
C LYS A 3 -10.47 19.27 58.09
N LYS A 4 -11.01 20.08 57.15
CA LYS A 4 -11.30 21.55 57.16
C LYS A 4 -10.06 22.46 56.96
N LEU A 5 -10.10 23.51 56.14
CA LEU A 5 -11.01 24.66 56.23
C LEU A 5 -11.25 25.34 54.86
N LEU A 6 -12.49 25.75 54.67
CA LEU A 6 -13.03 26.49 53.52
C LEU A 6 -13.05 27.98 53.91
N VAL A 7 -12.50 28.86 53.06
CA VAL A 7 -12.62 30.32 53.23
C VAL A 7 -13.31 30.88 51.98
N ILE A 8 -14.46 31.49 52.22
CA ILE A 8 -15.32 32.17 51.26
C ILE A 8 -14.91 33.64 51.25
N PHE A 9 -14.64 34.21 50.08
CA PHE A 9 -14.65 35.66 49.87
C PHE A 9 -15.59 35.98 48.70
N PRO A 10 -16.60 36.85 48.89
CA PRO A 10 -17.43 37.34 47.80
C PRO A 10 -16.83 38.63 47.25
N ALA A 11 -16.75 38.77 45.93
CA ALA A 11 -16.85 40.08 45.27
C ALA A 11 -17.08 39.90 43.77
N VAL A 12 -18.30 40.27 43.36
CA VAL A 12 -18.70 40.53 41.98
C VAL A 12 -17.98 41.80 41.51
N ALA A 13 -17.33 41.74 40.35
CA ALA A 13 -16.99 42.92 39.56
C ALA A 13 -17.05 42.55 38.06
N LEU A 14 -18.13 42.98 37.42
CA LEU A 14 -18.34 42.95 35.97
C LEU A 14 -17.70 44.22 35.40
N MET A 15 -16.64 44.10 34.59
CA MET A 15 -16.15 45.23 33.79
C MET A 15 -15.70 44.79 32.38
N MET A 16 -16.48 45.26 31.42
CA MET A 16 -16.21 45.73 30.05
C MET A 16 -14.85 45.43 29.38
N ALA A 17 -14.91 44.88 28.16
CA ALA A 17 -13.82 44.81 27.18
C ALA A 17 -13.49 46.20 26.56
N PRO A 18 -12.31 46.36 25.94
CA PRO A 18 -12.29 46.46 24.46
C PRO A 18 -11.07 45.85 23.73
N LEU A 19 -11.37 45.38 22.51
CA LEU A 19 -10.68 45.65 21.22
C LEU A 19 -9.13 45.55 21.10
N GLY A 20 -8.67 44.52 20.37
CA GLY A 20 -7.56 44.55 19.39
C GLY A 20 -6.12 44.76 19.87
N THR A 21 -5.24 43.77 19.65
CA THR A 21 -4.07 43.83 18.75
C THR A 21 -3.30 42.51 18.83
N GLU A 22 -2.93 42.00 17.66
CA GLU A 22 -2.10 40.81 17.46
C GLU A 22 -0.71 41.01 18.06
N THR A 23 -0.12 39.95 18.61
CA THR A 23 1.33 39.91 18.88
C THR A 23 1.90 38.67 18.22
N SER A 24 2.49 38.91 17.05
CA SER A 24 3.49 38.04 16.44
C SER A 24 4.63 37.80 17.42
N ILE A 25 4.93 36.53 17.71
CA ILE A 25 6.24 36.12 18.17
C ILE A 25 6.99 35.49 17.00
N THR A 26 7.81 36.31 16.37
CA THR A 26 8.98 35.90 15.61
C THR A 26 10.02 35.32 16.58
N HIS A 27 10.51 34.11 16.32
CA HIS A 27 11.86 33.68 16.71
C HIS A 27 12.53 33.06 15.49
N ALA A 28 13.57 33.75 15.03
CA ALA A 28 14.36 33.39 13.87
C ALA A 28 15.42 32.35 14.21
N ALA A 29 15.59 31.42 13.26
CA ALA A 29 16.83 30.76 12.83
C ALA A 29 17.73 30.06 13.86
N SER A 30 17.71 28.73 13.81
CA SER A 30 18.94 27.94 13.85
C SER A 30 18.97 26.99 12.65
N LYS A 31 20.00 27.15 11.82
CA LYS A 31 20.33 26.28 10.68
C LYS A 31 21.26 25.19 11.21
N ASP A 32 20.87 23.93 11.09
CA ASP A 32 21.80 22.82 10.89
C ASP A 32 21.11 21.65 10.16
N ASN A 33 21.25 21.74 8.84
CA ASN A 33 21.63 20.71 7.87
C ASN A 33 21.21 19.23 8.04
N GLN A 34 20.51 18.74 6.99
CA GLN A 34 20.44 17.37 6.47
C GLN A 34 19.51 16.33 7.13
N ILE A 35 18.20 16.60 7.11
CA ILE A 35 17.28 15.54 6.66
C ILE A 35 16.92 15.84 5.22
N GLN A 36 17.59 15.08 4.36
CA GLN A 36 17.57 15.15 2.91
C GLN A 36 16.15 14.89 2.41
N LYS A 37 15.57 15.93 1.79
CA LYS A 37 14.99 15.89 0.44
C LYS A 37 14.61 14.49 -0.06
N ILE A 38 13.60 13.91 0.57
CA ILE A 38 12.68 13.00 -0.10
C ILE A 38 11.47 13.87 -0.41
N GLU A 39 11.59 14.75 -1.42
CA GLU A 39 10.45 15.51 -1.94
C GLU A 39 9.53 14.52 -2.63
N THR A 40 8.67 13.94 -1.81
CA THR A 40 7.67 12.95 -2.12
C THR A 40 6.62 13.56 -3.03
N LYS A 41 6.60 13.10 -4.29
CA LYS A 41 5.46 13.18 -5.23
C LYS A 41 4.11 12.73 -4.62
N ALA A 42 4.11 12.16 -3.41
CA ALA A 42 2.93 11.73 -2.68
C ALA A 42 2.08 12.88 -2.10
N GLU A 43 2.60 14.10 -1.91
CA GLU A 43 1.81 15.20 -1.32
C GLU A 43 0.82 15.89 -2.29
N THR A 44 0.85 15.60 -3.59
CA THR A 44 0.04 16.34 -4.59
C THR A 44 -1.19 15.59 -5.13
N ARG A 45 -1.43 14.34 -4.74
CA ARG A 45 -2.58 13.57 -5.25
C ARG A 45 -3.82 13.74 -4.37
N PRO A 46 -4.99 14.06 -4.95
CA PRO A 46 -6.21 14.28 -4.18
C PRO A 46 -6.74 12.97 -3.57
N THR A 47 -7.57 13.11 -2.54
CA THR A 47 -8.35 11.99 -2.02
C THR A 47 -9.50 11.69 -2.99
N LEU A 48 -9.58 10.46 -3.50
CA LEU A 48 -10.62 10.02 -4.43
C LEU A 48 -11.61 9.08 -3.74
N ARG A 49 -12.89 9.18 -4.11
CA ARG A 49 -13.98 8.35 -3.58
C ARG A 49 -15.08 8.18 -4.62
N LYS A 50 -16.05 7.32 -4.33
CA LYS A 50 -17.22 7.14 -5.20
C LYS A 50 -17.87 8.49 -5.55
N GLY A 51 -18.11 8.70 -6.84
CA GLY A 51 -18.61 9.95 -7.40
C GLY A 51 -17.53 10.92 -7.89
N SER A 52 -16.26 10.75 -7.51
CA SER A 52 -15.16 11.52 -8.08
C SER A 52 -15.06 11.31 -9.60
N ARG A 53 -14.79 12.39 -10.33
CA ARG A 53 -14.53 12.38 -11.78
C ARG A 53 -13.37 13.32 -12.08
N SER A 54 -12.25 12.79 -12.56
CA SER A 54 -11.05 13.59 -12.88
C SER A 54 -10.00 12.76 -13.62
N SER A 55 -8.97 13.42 -14.13
CA SER A 55 -7.75 12.75 -14.61
C SER A 55 -7.10 11.88 -13.53
N TYR A 56 -7.14 12.30 -12.25
CA TYR A 56 -6.61 11.50 -11.14
C TYR A 56 -7.36 10.17 -10.95
N VAL A 57 -8.66 10.12 -11.26
CA VAL A 57 -9.40 8.84 -11.24
C VAL A 57 -8.93 7.94 -12.37
N ARG A 58 -8.64 8.50 -13.55
CA ARG A 58 -8.06 7.74 -14.66
C ARG A 58 -6.68 7.19 -14.29
N ASP A 59 -5.85 8.01 -13.64
CA ASP A 59 -4.53 7.59 -13.15
C ASP A 59 -4.64 6.49 -12.08
N LEU A 60 -5.62 6.58 -11.18
CA LEU A 60 -5.93 5.52 -10.22
C LEU A 60 -6.30 4.21 -10.94
N GLN A 61 -7.26 4.26 -11.86
CA GLN A 61 -7.74 3.08 -12.59
C GLN A 61 -6.60 2.44 -13.40
N GLN A 62 -5.78 3.26 -14.07
CA GLN A 62 -4.59 2.77 -14.75
C GLN A 62 -3.61 2.14 -13.76
N SER A 63 -3.43 2.75 -12.58
CA SER A 63 -2.54 2.23 -11.56
C SER A 63 -2.97 0.87 -11.03
N LEU A 64 -4.26 0.68 -10.76
CA LEU A 64 -4.84 -0.60 -10.37
C LEU A 64 -4.62 -1.66 -11.46
N LYS A 65 -4.77 -1.28 -12.72
CA LYS A 65 -4.51 -2.15 -13.88
C LYS A 65 -3.05 -2.57 -13.98
N ASP A 66 -2.12 -1.64 -13.75
CA ASP A 66 -0.67 -1.91 -13.76
C ASP A 66 -0.28 -2.93 -12.69
N VAL A 67 -0.95 -2.91 -11.54
CA VAL A 67 -0.76 -3.89 -10.45
C VAL A 67 -1.68 -5.12 -10.56
N LYS A 68 -2.29 -5.32 -11.74
CA LYS A 68 -3.09 -6.50 -12.17
C LYS A 68 -4.50 -6.64 -11.61
N TYR A 69 -5.11 -5.54 -11.14
CA TYR A 69 -6.55 -5.53 -10.89
C TYR A 69 -7.33 -5.25 -12.18
N ILE A 70 -8.53 -5.83 -12.27
CA ILE A 70 -9.40 -5.65 -13.43
C ILE A 70 -10.34 -4.48 -13.15
N VAL A 71 -10.09 -3.35 -13.83
CA VAL A 71 -10.94 -2.16 -13.74
C VAL A 71 -10.98 -1.44 -15.09
N GLY A 72 -12.13 -0.84 -15.42
CA GLY A 72 -12.27 0.06 -16.56
C GLY A 72 -11.53 1.38 -16.31
N VAL A 73 -10.97 1.97 -17.37
CA VAL A 73 -10.22 3.24 -17.32
C VAL A 73 -11.03 4.32 -18.03
N ASP A 74 -12.00 4.90 -17.34
CA ASP A 74 -12.95 5.90 -17.87
C ASP A 74 -12.83 7.27 -17.19
N GLY A 75 -12.10 7.37 -16.07
CA GLY A 75 -11.99 8.58 -15.25
C GLY A 75 -13.17 8.82 -14.31
N ILE A 76 -14.05 7.83 -14.12
CA ILE A 76 -15.24 7.89 -13.26
C ILE A 76 -15.08 6.90 -12.10
N PHE A 77 -15.13 7.41 -10.87
CA PHE A 77 -15.03 6.56 -9.69
C PHE A 77 -16.42 6.00 -9.35
N GLY A 78 -16.81 4.97 -10.09
CA GLY A 78 -18.08 4.25 -9.90
C GLY A 78 -18.02 3.15 -8.84
N THR A 79 -19.10 2.39 -8.71
CA THR A 79 -19.18 1.23 -7.79
C THR A 79 -18.12 0.18 -8.11
N GLN A 80 -17.86 -0.09 -9.39
CA GLN A 80 -16.83 -1.06 -9.80
C GLN A 80 -15.44 -0.63 -9.34
N THR A 81 -15.03 0.62 -9.60
CA THR A 81 -13.75 1.15 -9.11
C THR A 81 -13.66 1.10 -7.60
N GLN A 82 -14.74 1.43 -6.88
CA GLN A 82 -14.76 1.34 -5.42
C GLN A 82 -14.52 -0.07 -4.91
N ASN A 83 -15.16 -1.08 -5.50
CA ASN A 83 -14.97 -2.48 -5.11
C ASN A 83 -13.53 -2.92 -5.33
N VAL A 84 -12.95 -2.60 -6.48
CA VAL A 84 -11.55 -2.91 -6.79
C VAL A 84 -10.58 -2.19 -5.83
N VAL A 85 -10.86 -0.94 -5.46
CA VAL A 85 -10.05 -0.23 -4.44
C VAL A 85 -10.13 -0.94 -3.09
N ARG A 86 -11.30 -1.44 -2.68
CA ARG A 86 -11.42 -2.21 -1.42
C ARG A 86 -10.65 -3.52 -1.48
N GLU A 87 -10.73 -4.25 -2.59
CA GLU A 87 -9.95 -5.47 -2.80
C GLU A 87 -8.45 -5.18 -2.67
N PHE A 88 -7.96 -4.15 -3.39
CA PHE A 88 -6.59 -3.69 -3.26
C PHE A 88 -6.22 -3.34 -1.81
N GLN A 89 -7.08 -2.61 -1.10
CA GLN A 89 -6.82 -2.25 0.30
C GLN A 89 -6.73 -3.49 1.21
N VAL A 90 -7.62 -4.47 1.04
CA VAL A 90 -7.58 -5.73 1.81
C VAL A 90 -6.29 -6.48 1.53
N ASP A 91 -5.94 -6.66 0.24
CA ASP A 91 -4.74 -7.39 -0.18
C ASP A 91 -3.44 -6.73 0.33
N HIS A 92 -3.49 -5.44 0.63
CA HIS A 92 -2.36 -4.66 1.14
C HIS A 92 -2.46 -4.27 2.62
N ASN A 93 -3.35 -4.89 3.40
CA ASN A 93 -3.54 -4.65 4.84
C ASN A 93 -3.81 -3.17 5.18
N LEU A 94 -4.55 -2.47 4.32
CA LEU A 94 -5.05 -1.12 4.53
C LEU A 94 -6.49 -1.16 5.02
N ALA A 95 -6.99 -0.04 5.54
CA ALA A 95 -8.42 0.13 5.80
C ALA A 95 -9.19 0.00 4.46
N SER A 96 -10.12 -0.94 4.37
CA SER A 96 -10.90 -1.25 3.17
C SER A 96 -12.13 -0.34 2.99
N ASP A 97 -11.93 0.96 3.17
CA ASP A 97 -12.99 1.97 3.11
C ASP A 97 -13.43 2.32 1.67
N GLY A 98 -12.67 1.89 0.66
CA GLY A 98 -12.92 2.22 -0.75
C GLY A 98 -12.57 3.68 -1.09
N ILE A 99 -11.77 4.34 -0.26
CA ILE A 99 -11.30 5.72 -0.41
C ILE A 99 -9.80 5.70 -0.71
N VAL A 100 -9.39 6.44 -1.74
CA VAL A 100 -7.98 6.52 -2.14
C VAL A 100 -7.37 7.77 -1.54
N GLY A 101 -6.79 7.61 -0.35
CA GLY A 101 -5.97 8.62 0.33
C GLY A 101 -4.46 8.41 0.12
N PRO A 102 -3.61 9.18 0.82
CA PRO A 102 -2.15 9.11 0.67
C PRO A 102 -1.55 7.71 0.86
N LEU A 103 -2.08 6.92 1.82
CA LEU A 103 -1.62 5.56 2.06
C LEU A 103 -1.92 4.62 0.89
N THR A 104 -3.13 4.69 0.32
CA THR A 104 -3.51 3.90 -0.85
C THR A 104 -2.66 4.28 -2.07
N TRP A 105 -2.40 5.58 -2.25
CA TRP A 105 -1.51 6.07 -3.31
C TRP A 105 -0.06 5.58 -3.15
N ALA A 106 0.48 5.62 -1.94
CA ALA A 106 1.81 5.12 -1.65
C ALA A 106 1.91 3.61 -1.92
N ALA A 107 0.91 2.84 -1.50
CA ALA A 107 0.86 1.40 -1.76
C ALA A 107 0.82 1.08 -3.26
N LEU A 108 0.04 1.83 -4.06
CA LEU A 108 0.00 1.65 -5.51
C LEU A 108 1.38 1.90 -6.15
N ASP A 109 2.06 2.96 -5.73
CA ASP A 109 3.39 3.31 -6.26
C ASP A 109 4.45 2.28 -5.86
N GLU A 110 4.48 1.85 -4.59
CA GLU A 110 5.40 0.83 -4.08
C GLU A 110 5.23 -0.48 -4.88
N ASN A 111 3.99 -0.95 -5.07
CA ASN A 111 3.73 -2.16 -5.81
C ASN A 111 4.08 -2.05 -7.29
N LYS A 112 3.91 -0.88 -7.91
CA LYS A 112 4.39 -0.61 -9.28
C LYS A 112 5.90 -0.72 -9.39
N VAL A 113 6.63 -0.13 -8.44
CA VAL A 113 8.10 -0.16 -8.42
C VAL A 113 8.60 -1.57 -8.17
N GLU A 114 8.02 -2.28 -7.20
CA GLU A 114 8.39 -3.66 -6.89
C GLU A 114 8.13 -4.59 -8.07
N ARG A 115 6.96 -4.52 -8.70
CA ARG A 115 6.62 -5.30 -9.91
C ARG A 115 7.55 -5.04 -11.07
N LYS A 116 8.08 -3.82 -11.21
CA LYS A 116 9.08 -3.49 -12.24
C LYS A 116 10.44 -4.12 -11.93
N GLN A 117 10.79 -4.30 -10.66
CA GLN A 117 12.08 -4.86 -10.24
C GLN A 117 12.08 -6.37 -10.04
N PHE A 118 10.93 -6.96 -9.72
CA PHE A 118 10.78 -8.39 -9.48
C PHE A 118 9.52 -8.87 -10.17
N THR A 119 9.72 -9.42 -11.37
CA THR A 119 8.64 -9.89 -12.24
C THR A 119 8.41 -11.39 -12.04
N GLU A 120 7.28 -11.88 -12.55
CA GLU A 120 6.99 -13.32 -12.65
C GLU A 120 8.08 -14.07 -13.44
N LYS A 121 8.63 -13.45 -14.49
CA LYS A 121 9.73 -14.05 -15.26
C LYS A 121 10.97 -14.26 -14.39
N ASP A 122 11.29 -13.29 -13.54
CA ASP A 122 12.43 -13.39 -12.61
C ASP A 122 12.17 -14.48 -11.57
N ALA A 123 10.95 -14.54 -11.03
CA ALA A 123 10.55 -15.57 -10.08
C ALA A 123 10.61 -16.98 -10.70
N ILE A 124 10.05 -17.17 -11.89
CA ILE A 124 10.11 -18.47 -12.60
C ILE A 124 11.57 -18.86 -12.89
N ALA A 125 12.42 -17.90 -13.28
CA ALA A 125 13.85 -18.17 -13.49
C ALA A 125 14.55 -18.61 -12.20
N LEU A 126 14.27 -17.96 -11.07
CA LEU A 126 14.78 -18.36 -9.75
C LEU A 126 14.27 -19.74 -9.32
N GLY A 127 12.98 -20.01 -9.55
CA GLY A 127 12.35 -21.30 -9.30
C GLY A 127 13.01 -22.42 -10.09
N LYS A 128 13.16 -22.25 -11.41
CA LYS A 128 13.85 -23.22 -12.28
C LYS A 128 15.31 -23.42 -11.90
N LYS A 129 16.00 -22.34 -11.52
CA LYS A 129 17.38 -22.41 -11.03
C LYS A 129 17.51 -23.26 -9.76
N LYS A 130 16.49 -23.30 -8.90
CA LYS A 130 16.49 -24.05 -7.63
C LYS A 130 15.90 -25.45 -7.73
N LEU A 131 14.83 -25.62 -8.49
CA LEU A 131 14.04 -26.86 -8.55
C LEU A 131 14.29 -27.68 -9.84
N GLY A 132 14.91 -27.09 -10.86
CA GLY A 132 15.20 -27.75 -12.14
C GLY A 132 14.51 -27.09 -13.35
N ASN A 133 15.08 -27.28 -14.53
CA ASN A 133 14.57 -26.68 -15.77
C ASN A 133 13.31 -27.36 -16.32
N ASN A 134 13.05 -28.62 -15.93
CA ASN A 134 11.86 -29.40 -16.27
C ASN A 134 10.62 -29.05 -15.41
N ILE A 135 10.74 -28.07 -14.52
CA ILE A 135 9.66 -27.62 -13.65
C ILE A 135 8.83 -26.55 -14.35
N VAL A 136 7.51 -26.76 -14.37
CA VAL A 136 6.49 -25.84 -14.83
C VAL A 136 5.84 -25.19 -13.61
N PHE A 137 5.81 -23.85 -13.58
CA PHE A 137 5.16 -23.09 -12.53
C PHE A 137 3.83 -22.54 -13.03
N SER A 138 2.79 -22.57 -12.20
CA SER A 138 1.45 -22.07 -12.51
C SER A 138 0.85 -21.39 -11.28
N GLY A 139 0.24 -20.22 -11.44
CA GLY A 139 -0.33 -19.43 -10.34
C GLY A 139 -1.07 -18.20 -10.85
N ASP A 140 -1.53 -17.37 -9.91
CA ASP A 140 -2.29 -16.15 -10.20
C ASP A 140 -1.39 -14.97 -10.63
N GLY A 141 -0.07 -15.14 -10.60
CA GLY A 141 0.91 -14.12 -10.97
C GLY A 141 0.85 -12.87 -10.07
N ARG A 142 0.33 -13.00 -8.84
CA ARG A 142 0.27 -11.92 -7.85
C ARG A 142 1.57 -11.87 -7.04
N LEU A 143 2.11 -10.66 -6.89
CA LEU A 143 3.24 -10.42 -6.01
C LEU A 143 2.70 -10.26 -4.59
N LEU A 144 3.07 -11.16 -3.70
CA LEU A 144 2.64 -11.23 -2.31
C LEU A 144 3.76 -10.76 -1.39
N LYS A 145 3.44 -10.45 -0.13
CA LYS A 145 4.43 -10.12 0.92
C LYS A 145 4.20 -11.00 2.13
N ASP A 146 5.29 -11.51 2.72
CA ASP A 146 5.20 -12.27 3.97
C ASP A 146 5.02 -11.33 5.19
N GLY A 147 4.86 -11.90 6.38
CA GLY A 147 4.74 -11.13 7.63
C GLY A 147 5.95 -10.24 7.95
N LYS A 148 7.07 -10.39 7.24
CA LYS A 148 8.28 -9.58 7.34
C LYS A 148 8.43 -8.62 6.15
N ARG A 149 7.35 -8.40 5.38
CA ARG A 149 7.30 -7.56 4.18
C ARG A 149 8.21 -8.01 3.03
N LYS A 150 8.63 -9.28 3.01
CA LYS A 150 9.45 -9.80 1.90
C LYS A 150 8.56 -10.22 0.74
N SER A 151 8.80 -9.65 -0.43
CA SER A 151 8.00 -9.93 -1.62
C SER A 151 8.31 -11.30 -2.22
N TYR A 152 7.27 -12.05 -2.58
CA TYR A 152 7.37 -13.38 -3.18
C TYR A 152 6.21 -13.66 -4.15
N TYR A 153 6.38 -14.64 -5.03
CA TYR A 153 5.31 -15.23 -5.83
C TYR A 153 4.93 -16.60 -5.29
N LYS A 154 3.64 -16.91 -5.28
CA LYS A 154 3.12 -18.24 -4.94
C LYS A 154 2.80 -19.00 -6.23
N TYR A 155 3.46 -20.13 -6.44
CA TYR A 155 3.26 -20.97 -7.62
C TYR A 155 3.08 -22.43 -7.26
N LYS A 156 2.16 -23.08 -7.95
CA LYS A 156 2.12 -24.55 -8.05
C LYS A 156 3.23 -24.99 -9.01
N ALA A 157 4.06 -25.92 -8.57
CA ALA A 157 5.11 -26.53 -9.39
C ALA A 157 4.66 -27.90 -9.89
N ALA A 158 4.97 -28.21 -11.15
CA ALA A 158 4.76 -29.51 -11.75
C ALA A 158 5.98 -29.95 -12.57
N ASN A 159 6.33 -31.23 -12.51
CA ASN A 159 7.38 -31.83 -13.32
C ASN A 159 6.82 -32.16 -14.73
N LYS A 160 7.45 -31.59 -15.76
CA LYS A 160 7.04 -31.80 -17.16
C LYS A 160 7.15 -33.27 -17.59
N ASP A 161 8.21 -33.96 -17.19
CA ASP A 161 8.48 -35.33 -17.64
C ASP A 161 7.43 -36.30 -17.11
N TRP A 162 6.91 -36.03 -15.89
CA TRP A 162 5.83 -36.81 -15.30
C TRP A 162 4.49 -36.55 -15.97
N MET A 163 4.25 -35.33 -16.46
CA MET A 163 3.06 -35.01 -17.25
C MET A 163 3.10 -35.68 -18.63
N ASP A 164 4.27 -35.71 -19.27
CA ASP A 164 4.46 -36.37 -20.57
C ASP A 164 4.22 -37.90 -20.49
N GLN A 165 4.37 -38.49 -19.29
CA GLN A 165 4.06 -39.90 -19.00
C GLN A 165 2.59 -40.15 -18.60
N GLY A 166 1.73 -39.12 -18.65
CA GLY A 166 0.31 -39.21 -18.31
C GLY A 166 -0.03 -39.00 -16.83
N GLY A 167 0.94 -38.60 -16.00
CA GLY A 167 0.72 -38.24 -14.60
C GLY A 167 0.29 -36.76 -14.42
N SER A 168 -0.11 -36.39 -13.20
CA SER A 168 -0.46 -34.99 -12.88
C SER A 168 0.77 -34.06 -12.81
N GLY A 169 1.97 -34.66 -12.68
CA GLY A 169 3.24 -33.96 -12.48
C GLY A 169 3.31 -33.10 -11.23
N THR A 170 2.30 -33.03 -10.37
CA THR A 170 2.25 -32.06 -9.26
C THR A 170 3.35 -32.35 -8.25
N ILE A 171 4.16 -31.33 -7.96
CA ILE A 171 5.21 -31.38 -6.94
C ILE A 171 4.68 -30.79 -5.65
N GLY A 172 4.16 -29.57 -5.71
CA GLY A 172 3.71 -28.83 -4.52
C GLY A 172 3.50 -27.35 -4.81
N TRP A 173 3.24 -26.59 -3.76
CA TRP A 173 3.17 -25.13 -3.79
C TRP A 173 4.46 -24.52 -3.26
N PHE A 174 4.94 -23.47 -3.92
CA PHE A 174 6.20 -22.83 -3.59
C PHE A 174 6.05 -21.32 -3.51
N HIS A 175 6.71 -20.73 -2.52
CA HIS A 175 6.97 -19.31 -2.37
C HIS A 175 8.35 -18.97 -2.94
N ILE A 176 8.38 -18.18 -4.01
CA ILE A 176 9.61 -17.74 -4.67
C ILE A 176 9.85 -16.26 -4.34
N TYR A 177 10.85 -16.00 -3.51
CA TYR A 177 11.18 -14.67 -3.01
C TYR A 177 12.12 -13.89 -3.93
N LYS A 178 12.01 -12.55 -3.89
CA LYS A 178 12.92 -11.63 -4.59
C LYS A 178 14.39 -11.85 -4.24
N ASP A 179 14.67 -12.29 -3.02
CA ASP A 179 16.03 -12.58 -2.52
C ASP A 179 16.58 -13.94 -3.00
N GLY A 180 15.85 -14.66 -3.86
CA GLY A 180 16.27 -15.93 -4.44
C GLY A 180 15.95 -17.15 -3.59
N ARG A 181 15.30 -16.99 -2.43
CA ARG A 181 14.79 -18.13 -1.66
C ARG A 181 13.59 -18.75 -2.37
N VAL A 182 13.54 -20.07 -2.36
CA VAL A 182 12.41 -20.88 -2.83
C VAL A 182 12.03 -21.79 -1.66
N VAL A 183 10.83 -21.61 -1.15
CA VAL A 183 10.33 -22.27 0.07
C VAL A 183 9.06 -23.02 -0.30
N GLU A 184 8.96 -24.29 0.06
CA GLU A 184 7.72 -25.06 -0.06
C GLU A 184 6.72 -24.60 1.00
N GLU A 185 5.43 -24.54 0.63
CA GLU A 185 4.34 -24.17 1.53
C GLU A 185 4.08 -25.22 2.63
#